data_AF-A0A353R6E2-F1
#
_entry.id   AF-A0A353R6E2-F1
#
_cell.length_a   1.000
_cell.length_b   1.000
_cell.length_c   1.000
_cell.angle_alpha   90.00
_cell.angle_beta   90.00
_cell.angle_gamma   90.00
#
_symmetry.space_group_name_H-M   'P 1'
#
loop_
_entity.id
_entity.type
_entity.pdbx_description
1 polymer ?
#
loop_
_entity_poly.entity_id
_entity_poly.type
_entity_poly.pdbx_seq_one_letter_code
_entity_poly.pdbx_strand_id
1 'polypeptide(L)'
;GRTFAAGDRLKDLVENYASLNIVPVAISYEYEPCDFLKTKELLAAHNAPGDKPYEKDEDEDLNSIITGITQWKGNVHIHVCDPLTREELQACAECPGHSSGLGHGPGERIQSGDQRMKSSGTGRHGTQDFNAFAANLCALIDNKIRQGYKCFPSNYIAYDLLHGTSTHKEQYTDQDKAAFLKRLESLPEMVFGSNSDKLLPEVLKAAQHIFLKIYANPRSAAHS
;
A
#
# COMPACT_ATOMS: atom_id res chain seq x y z
N GLY A 1 29.18 21.40 -30.19
CA GLY A 1 28.18 21.04 -29.17
C GLY A 1 28.70 19.86 -28.39
N ARG A 2 28.72 19.92 -27.06
CA ARG A 2 29.20 18.79 -26.24
C ARG A 2 28.10 17.75 -26.16
N THR A 3 28.38 16.55 -26.65
CA THR A 3 27.63 15.33 -26.37
C THR A 3 27.89 14.95 -24.92
N PHE A 4 26.89 15.07 -24.05
CA PHE A 4 26.97 14.57 -22.67
C PHE A 4 26.88 13.04 -22.70
N ALA A 5 27.89 12.38 -22.13
CA ALA A 5 27.94 10.92 -22.03
C ALA A 5 26.89 10.43 -21.03
N ALA A 6 26.38 9.21 -21.20
CA ALA A 6 25.37 8.63 -20.29
C ALA A 6 25.81 8.62 -18.82
N GLY A 7 27.12 8.50 -18.55
CA GLY A 7 27.71 8.56 -17.22
C GLY A 7 27.61 9.92 -16.51
N ASP A 8 27.46 11.03 -17.25
CA ASP A 8 27.28 12.35 -16.65
C ASP A 8 25.84 12.51 -16.10
N ARG A 9 24.84 11.95 -16.80
CA ARG A 9 23.43 12.03 -16.38
C ARG A 9 23.10 11.21 -15.13
N LEU A 10 23.74 10.05 -14.94
CA LEU A 10 23.56 9.22 -13.75
C LEU A 10 24.16 9.89 -12.51
N LYS A 11 25.32 10.54 -12.66
CA LYS A 11 25.91 11.37 -11.59
C LYS A 11 24.97 12.52 -11.22
N ASP A 12 24.40 13.20 -12.20
CA ASP A 12 23.42 14.27 -11.95
C ASP A 12 22.22 13.76 -11.14
N LEU A 13 21.72 12.54 -11.40
CA LEU A 13 20.62 11.95 -10.62
C LEU A 13 20.97 11.73 -9.15
N VAL A 14 22.12 11.10 -8.88
CA VAL A 14 22.54 10.80 -7.50
C VAL A 14 22.77 12.09 -6.72
N GLU A 15 23.42 13.10 -7.31
CA GLU A 15 23.61 14.41 -6.68
C GLU A 15 22.28 15.09 -6.37
N ASN A 16 21.35 15.11 -7.33
CA ASN A 16 20.05 15.74 -7.17
C ASN A 16 19.27 15.12 -6.00
N TYR A 17 19.18 13.79 -5.95
CA TYR A 17 18.43 13.11 -4.88
C TYR A 17 19.15 13.16 -3.53
N ALA A 18 20.49 13.13 -3.51
CA ALA A 18 21.25 13.33 -2.27
C ALA A 18 20.99 14.73 -1.68
N SER A 19 20.84 15.76 -2.52
CA SER A 19 20.58 17.13 -2.06
C SER A 19 19.21 17.31 -1.41
N LEU A 20 18.25 16.41 -1.67
CA LEU A 20 16.91 16.44 -1.07
C LEU A 20 16.91 16.04 0.41
N ASN A 21 17.97 15.37 0.90
CA ASN A 21 18.06 14.85 2.27
C ASN A 21 16.82 14.04 2.68
N ILE A 22 16.44 13.06 1.84
CA ILE A 22 15.22 12.27 2.03
C ILE A 22 15.33 11.43 3.32
N VAL A 23 14.35 11.57 4.20
CA VAL A 23 14.21 10.78 5.44
C VAL A 23 12.88 10.05 5.40
N PRO A 24 12.86 8.73 5.16
CA PRO A 24 11.64 7.95 5.23
C PRO A 24 11.06 7.94 6.65
N VAL A 25 9.72 7.89 6.74
CA VAL A 25 9.00 7.83 8.01
C VAL A 25 7.98 6.71 7.93
N ALA A 26 7.99 5.80 8.91
CA ALA A 26 6.95 4.80 9.08
C ALA A 26 5.97 5.25 10.16
N ILE A 27 4.67 5.22 9.85
CA ILE A 27 3.60 5.47 10.80
C ILE A 27 2.73 4.23 10.85
N SER A 28 2.67 3.61 12.02
CA SER A 28 1.84 2.43 12.27
C SER A 28 0.70 2.80 13.18
N TYR A 29 -0.51 2.39 12.81
CA TYR A 29 -1.72 2.56 13.60
C TYR A 29 -2.17 1.22 14.15
N GLU A 30 -2.60 1.18 15.40
CA GLU A 30 -3.26 0.01 15.97
C GLU A 30 -4.63 -0.21 15.33
N TYR A 31 -5.38 0.88 15.11
CA TYR A 31 -6.61 0.86 14.33
C TYR A 31 -6.48 1.79 13.12
N GLU A 32 -6.71 1.23 11.94
CA GLU A 32 -6.67 1.98 10.70
C GLU A 32 -7.86 2.95 10.67
N PRO A 33 -7.64 4.27 10.65
CA PRO A 33 -8.71 5.25 10.91
C PRO A 33 -9.80 5.24 9.84
N CYS A 34 -9.48 4.82 8.61
CA CYS A 34 -10.42 4.74 7.50
C CYS A 34 -10.77 3.29 7.12
N ASP A 35 -10.59 2.31 8.02
CA ASP A 35 -10.84 0.89 7.72
C ASP A 35 -12.23 0.59 7.15
N PHE A 36 -13.29 1.17 7.71
CA PHE A 36 -14.65 0.99 7.22
C PHE A 36 -14.84 1.61 5.83
N LEU A 37 -14.34 2.84 5.61
CA LEU A 37 -14.42 3.51 4.31
C LEU A 37 -13.63 2.77 3.24
N LYS A 38 -12.40 2.34 3.58
CA LYS A 38 -11.58 1.50 2.71
C LYS A 38 -12.24 0.16 2.40
N THR A 39 -12.92 -0.44 3.39
CA THR A 39 -13.67 -1.68 3.17
C THR A 39 -14.82 -1.45 2.19
N LYS A 40 -15.55 -0.34 2.33
CA LYS A 40 -16.63 0.04 1.41
C LYS A 40 -16.11 0.23 -0.02
N GLU A 41 -15.04 1.02 -0.19
CA GLU A 41 -14.41 1.29 -1.49
C GLU A 41 -13.92 0.00 -2.14
N LEU A 42 -13.15 -0.82 -1.43
CA LEU A 42 -12.60 -2.07 -1.97
C LEU A 42 -13.68 -3.10 -2.29
N LEU A 43 -14.76 -3.16 -1.51
CA LEU A 43 -15.90 -4.02 -1.79
C LEU A 43 -16.66 -3.56 -3.03
N ALA A 44 -16.89 -2.25 -3.16
CA ALA A 44 -17.56 -1.68 -4.32
C ALA A 44 -16.73 -1.89 -5.60
N ALA A 45 -15.40 -1.69 -5.52
CA ALA A 45 -14.48 -1.98 -6.60
C ALA A 45 -14.44 -3.47 -6.96
N HIS A 46 -14.47 -4.37 -5.97
CA HIS A 46 -14.51 -5.81 -6.21
C HIS A 46 -15.79 -6.28 -6.91
N ASN A 47 -16.92 -5.64 -6.57
CA ASN A 47 -18.23 -5.97 -7.14
C ASN A 47 -18.54 -5.20 -8.43
N ALA A 48 -17.70 -4.25 -8.82
CA ALA A 48 -17.89 -3.44 -10.01
C ALA A 48 -17.84 -4.33 -11.27
N PRO A 49 -18.80 -4.19 -12.20
CA PRO A 49 -18.70 -4.84 -13.51
C PRO A 49 -17.39 -4.45 -14.22
N GLY A 50 -16.77 -5.39 -14.92
CA GLY A 50 -15.47 -5.13 -15.58
C GLY A 50 -15.50 -4.01 -16.63
N ASP A 51 -16.67 -3.73 -17.19
CA ASP A 51 -16.94 -2.64 -18.14
C ASP A 51 -17.33 -1.31 -17.45
N LYS A 52 -17.62 -1.34 -16.15
CA LYS A 52 -17.98 -0.16 -15.36
C LYS A 52 -17.26 -0.19 -14.01
N PRO A 53 -16.02 0.32 -13.94
CA PRO A 53 -15.28 0.38 -12.69
C PRO A 53 -16.01 1.25 -11.67
N TYR A 54 -15.72 1.00 -10.38
CA TYR A 54 -16.17 1.86 -9.30
C TYR A 54 -15.70 3.30 -9.54
N GLU A 55 -16.63 4.24 -9.45
CA GLU A 55 -16.39 5.67 -9.52
C GLU A 55 -16.74 6.25 -8.15
N LYS A 56 -15.81 7.00 -7.57
CA LYS A 56 -15.97 7.61 -6.25
C LYS A 56 -17.02 8.70 -6.29
N ASP A 57 -17.76 8.85 -5.19
CA ASP A 57 -18.67 9.98 -5.02
C ASP A 57 -17.88 11.29 -4.79
N GLU A 58 -18.48 12.44 -5.13
CA GLU A 58 -17.84 13.77 -5.08
C GLU A 58 -17.23 14.11 -3.71
N ASP A 59 -17.89 13.68 -2.61
CA ASP A 59 -17.48 13.96 -1.24
C ASP A 59 -16.69 12.83 -0.56
N GLU A 60 -16.44 11.71 -1.24
CA GLU A 60 -15.87 10.50 -0.62
C GLU A 60 -14.45 10.73 -0.08
N ASP A 61 -13.61 11.42 -0.83
CA ASP A 61 -12.23 11.72 -0.42
C ASP A 61 -12.21 12.76 0.73
N LEU A 62 -13.11 13.74 0.71
CA LEU A 62 -13.24 14.71 1.81
C LEU A 62 -13.65 14.00 3.11
N ASN A 63 -14.65 13.12 3.03
CA ASN A 63 -15.10 12.32 4.16
C ASN A 63 -13.97 11.42 4.67
N SER A 64 -13.16 10.84 3.79
CA SER A 64 -12.02 10.01 4.15
C SER A 64 -10.92 10.80 4.88
N ILE A 65 -10.64 12.05 4.46
CA ILE A 65 -9.67 12.92 5.15
C ILE A 65 -10.18 13.28 6.55
N ILE A 66 -11.44 13.74 6.66
CA ILE A 66 -12.04 14.13 7.93
C ILE A 66 -12.07 12.93 8.89
N THR A 67 -12.49 11.76 8.39
CA THR A 67 -12.49 10.51 9.17
C THR A 67 -11.07 10.14 9.60
N GLY A 68 -10.10 10.20 8.69
CA GLY A 68 -8.68 9.97 8.96
C GLY A 68 -8.14 10.81 10.11
N ILE A 69 -8.54 12.08 10.20
CA ILE A 69 -8.12 13.01 11.25
C ILE A 69 -8.86 12.73 12.57
N THR A 70 -10.18 12.56 12.51
CA THR A 70 -11.06 12.55 13.69
C THR A 70 -11.16 11.20 14.40
N GLN A 71 -10.94 10.09 13.71
CA GLN A 71 -11.08 8.76 14.30
C GLN A 71 -9.97 8.45 15.31
N TRP A 72 -10.35 7.74 16.36
CA TRP A 72 -9.41 7.18 17.33
C TRP A 72 -8.63 6.02 16.72
N LYS A 73 -7.30 6.05 16.85
CA LYS A 73 -6.35 5.16 16.15
C LYS A 73 -5.73 4.09 17.03
N GLY A 74 -6.13 4.04 18.31
CA GLY A 74 -5.40 3.28 19.32
C GLY A 74 -4.00 3.84 19.54
N ASN A 75 -3.06 2.94 19.81
CA ASN A 75 -1.65 3.27 19.85
C ASN A 75 -1.15 3.66 18.45
N VAL A 76 -0.31 4.69 18.42
CA VAL A 76 0.35 5.17 17.20
C VAL A 76 1.86 5.05 17.41
N HIS A 77 2.53 4.40 16.46
CA HIS A 77 3.99 4.34 16.43
C HIS A 77 4.50 5.14 15.25
N ILE A 78 5.37 6.11 15.53
CA ILE A 78 6.05 6.90 14.51
C ILE A 78 7.53 6.56 14.60
N HIS A 79 8.10 6.10 13.48
CA HIS A 79 9.51 5.79 13.35
C HIS A 79 10.12 6.65 12.24
N VAL A 80 11.00 7.55 12.64
CA VAL A 80 11.82 8.32 11.70
C VAL A 80 13.02 7.46 11.33
N CYS A 81 13.12 7.06 10.05
CA CYS A 81 14.18 6.18 9.58
C CYS A 81 15.49 6.95 9.40
N ASP A 82 16.58 6.23 9.15
CA ASP A 82 17.84 6.88 8.74
C ASP A 82 17.66 7.57 7.38
N PRO A 83 18.27 8.77 7.19
CA PRO A 83 18.31 9.43 5.89
C PRO A 83 18.88 8.52 4.79
N LEU A 84 18.42 8.71 3.56
CA LEU A 84 19.03 8.03 2.42
C LEU A 84 20.47 8.50 2.25
N THR A 85 21.39 7.54 2.22
CA THR A 85 22.81 7.81 2.02
C THR A 85 23.14 7.95 0.53
N ARG A 86 24.24 8.64 0.24
CA ARG A 86 24.72 8.78 -1.14
C ARG A 86 25.10 7.43 -1.73
N GLU A 87 25.65 6.55 -0.92
CA GLU A 87 26.05 5.19 -1.28
C GLU A 87 24.84 4.36 -1.70
N GLU A 88 23.72 4.44 -0.96
CA GLU A 88 22.46 3.77 -1.32
C GLU A 88 21.87 4.32 -2.62
N LEU A 89 21.92 5.64 -2.84
CA LEU A 89 21.47 6.27 -4.08
C LEU A 89 22.34 5.86 -5.28
N GLN A 90 23.66 5.77 -5.10
CA GLN A 90 24.57 5.28 -6.12
C GLN A 90 24.27 3.83 -6.49
N ALA A 91 24.03 2.97 -5.48
CA ALA A 91 23.62 1.58 -5.72
C ALA A 91 22.30 1.49 -6.51
N CYS A 92 21.34 2.38 -6.25
CA CYS A 92 20.10 2.45 -7.03
C CYS A 92 20.34 2.81 -8.51
N ALA A 93 21.36 3.63 -8.80
CA ALA A 93 21.70 4.08 -10.14
C ALA A 93 22.47 3.02 -10.95
N GLU A 94 23.25 2.17 -10.27
CA GLU A 94 24.10 1.16 -10.89
C GLU A 94 23.41 -0.19 -11.07
N CYS A 95 22.40 -0.50 -10.25
CA CYS A 95 21.65 -1.75 -10.34
C CYS A 95 20.74 -1.77 -11.59
N PRO A 96 20.93 -2.74 -12.52
CA PRO A 96 19.97 -2.95 -13.60
C PRO A 96 18.60 -3.23 -12.98
N GLY A 97 17.60 -2.45 -13.38
CA GLY A 97 16.27 -2.52 -12.79
C GLY A 97 15.76 -3.96 -12.80
N HIS A 98 15.57 -4.54 -11.62
CA HIS A 98 14.84 -5.77 -11.54
C HIS A 98 13.40 -5.43 -11.92
N SER A 99 12.93 -5.97 -13.04
CA SER A 99 11.49 -6.10 -13.29
C SER A 99 10.92 -7.13 -12.31
N SER A 100 11.15 -6.95 -11.01
CA SER A 100 10.30 -7.56 -9.99
C SER A 100 8.98 -6.84 -10.12
N GLY A 101 7.99 -7.51 -10.67
CA GLY A 101 6.62 -7.03 -10.67
C GLY A 101 6.25 -6.67 -9.24
N LEU A 102 6.27 -5.38 -8.93
CA LEU A 102 5.64 -4.84 -7.75
C LEU A 102 4.16 -5.11 -7.92
N GLY A 103 3.71 -6.22 -7.32
CA GLY A 103 2.31 -6.53 -7.14
C GLY A 103 1.67 -5.35 -6.44
N HIS A 104 1.09 -4.47 -7.23
CA HIS A 104 0.08 -3.55 -6.73
C HIS A 104 -1.00 -4.42 -6.07
N GLY A 105 -1.46 -4.02 -4.88
CA GLY A 105 -2.76 -4.47 -4.40
C GLY A 105 -3.83 -4.29 -5.49
N PRO A 106 -4.93 -5.05 -5.44
CA PRO A 106 -5.77 -5.31 -6.61
C PRO A 106 -6.29 -4.01 -7.22
N GLY A 107 -5.68 -3.67 -8.34
CA GLY A 107 -6.02 -2.58 -9.24
C GLY A 107 -5.60 -3.03 -10.62
N GLU A 108 -6.35 -4.00 -11.18
CA GLU A 108 -6.13 -4.51 -12.52
C GLU A 108 -6.35 -3.38 -13.53
N ARG A 109 -5.27 -2.94 -14.17
CA ARG A 109 -5.34 -2.03 -15.31
C ARG A 109 -5.65 -2.85 -16.56
N ILE A 110 -6.91 -2.81 -16.99
CA ILE A 110 -7.37 -3.30 -18.30
C ILE A 110 -6.56 -2.61 -19.40
N GLN A 111 -5.85 -3.37 -20.23
CA GLN A 111 -5.28 -2.88 -21.49
C GLN A 111 -6.31 -3.03 -22.62
N SER A 112 -6.84 -1.91 -23.10
CA SER A 112 -7.48 -1.79 -24.41
C SER A 112 -6.41 -1.49 -25.46
N GLY A 113 -6.47 -2.21 -26.59
CA GLY A 113 -5.38 -2.32 -27.56
C GLY A 113 -5.29 -1.20 -28.60
N ASP A 114 -4.13 -1.15 -29.28
CA ASP A 114 -4.04 -0.79 -30.70
C ASP A 114 -2.70 -1.29 -31.26
N GLN A 115 -2.73 -2.16 -32.28
CA GLN A 115 -1.55 -2.56 -33.04
C GLN A 115 -1.29 -1.51 -34.12
N ARG A 116 -0.31 -0.63 -33.91
CA ARG A 116 0.30 0.14 -34.99
C ARG A 116 1.81 -0.07 -35.10
N MET A 117 2.16 -0.47 -36.33
CA MET A 117 3.46 -0.66 -36.97
C MET A 117 4.66 0.08 -36.33
N LYS A 118 5.74 -0.68 -36.15
CA LYS A 118 7.05 -0.24 -35.70
C LYS A 118 7.70 0.70 -36.73
N SER A 119 7.99 1.94 -36.33
CA SER A 119 9.05 2.75 -36.95
C SER A 119 10.28 2.72 -36.05
N SER A 120 11.40 2.32 -36.65
CA SER A 120 12.74 2.29 -36.08
C SER A 120 13.22 3.71 -35.74
N GLY A 121 13.20 4.05 -34.45
CA GLY A 121 13.78 5.29 -33.93
C GLY A 121 14.87 4.98 -32.91
N THR A 122 16.10 5.32 -33.25
CA THR A 122 17.30 5.33 -32.41
C THR A 122 17.15 6.37 -31.29
N GLY A 123 16.87 5.94 -30.07
CA GLY A 123 16.82 6.82 -28.89
C GLY A 123 16.02 6.25 -27.72
N ARG A 124 16.52 5.20 -27.04
CA ARG A 124 15.85 4.60 -25.85
C ARG A 124 16.81 4.09 -24.77
N HIS A 125 17.96 4.74 -24.58
CA HIS A 125 18.88 4.35 -23.50
C HIS A 125 18.64 5.18 -22.22
N GLY A 126 18.58 6.51 -22.31
CA GLY A 126 18.44 7.37 -21.12
C GLY A 126 17.12 7.28 -20.34
N THR A 127 16.01 6.89 -20.97
CA THR A 127 14.73 6.66 -20.28
C THR A 127 14.72 5.35 -19.50
N GLN A 128 15.51 4.36 -19.93
CA GLN A 128 15.63 3.07 -19.23
C GLN A 128 16.44 3.23 -17.94
N ASP A 129 17.47 4.08 -17.95
CA ASP A 129 18.32 4.36 -16.78
C ASP A 129 17.53 5.01 -15.62
N PHE A 130 16.65 5.99 -15.92
CA PHE A 130 15.85 6.65 -14.89
C PHE A 130 14.76 5.75 -14.29
N ASN A 131 14.04 5.00 -15.13
CA ASN A 131 12.97 4.13 -14.63
C ASN A 131 13.52 3.03 -13.72
N ALA A 132 14.68 2.47 -14.05
CA ALA A 132 15.39 1.52 -13.21
C ALA A 132 15.80 2.16 -11.88
N PHE A 133 16.43 3.33 -11.93
CA PHE A 133 16.79 4.10 -10.72
C PHE A 133 15.58 4.37 -9.82
N ALA A 134 14.48 4.86 -10.40
CA ALA A 134 13.26 5.17 -9.66
C ALA A 134 12.65 3.93 -8.99
N ALA A 135 12.62 2.79 -9.69
CA ALA A 135 12.15 1.53 -9.12
C ALA A 135 13.04 1.06 -7.96
N ASN A 136 14.36 1.14 -8.11
CA ASN A 136 15.31 0.79 -7.05
C ASN A 136 15.20 1.72 -5.85
N LEU A 137 15.02 3.02 -6.09
CA LEU A 137 14.80 4.03 -5.04
C LEU A 137 13.50 3.76 -4.26
N CYS A 138 12.40 3.43 -4.96
CA CYS A 138 11.15 3.02 -4.30
C CYS A 138 11.38 1.79 -3.42
N ALA A 139 12.07 0.76 -3.93
CA ALA A 139 12.35 -0.45 -3.16
C ALA A 139 13.22 -0.18 -1.93
N LEU A 140 14.19 0.73 -2.03
CA LEU A 140 15.02 1.20 -0.91
C LEU A 140 14.18 1.91 0.16
N ILE A 141 13.34 2.86 -0.25
CA ILE A 141 12.45 3.61 0.66
C ILE A 141 11.48 2.66 1.34
N ASP A 142 10.84 1.77 0.57
CA ASP A 142 9.92 0.76 1.11
C ASP A 142 10.62 -0.15 2.13
N ASN A 143 11.88 -0.53 1.88
CA ASN A 143 12.65 -1.32 2.82
C ASN A 143 12.86 -0.58 4.15
N LYS A 144 13.30 0.68 4.11
CA LYS A 144 13.45 1.49 5.33
C LYS A 144 12.12 1.67 6.08
N ILE A 145 11.03 1.93 5.36
CA ILE A 145 9.69 2.03 5.97
C ILE A 145 9.28 0.71 6.61
N ARG A 146 9.50 -0.44 5.95
CA ARG A 146 9.18 -1.76 6.52
C ARG A 146 9.96 -2.06 7.79
N GLN A 147 11.24 -1.68 7.86
CA GLN A 147 12.05 -1.85 9.07
C GLN A 147 11.54 -1.01 10.24
N GLY A 148 11.02 0.18 9.97
CA GLY A 148 10.41 1.06 10.97
C GLY A 148 8.95 0.73 11.32
N TYR A 149 8.30 -0.16 10.58
CA TYR A 149 6.89 -0.47 10.78
C TYR A 149 6.67 -1.36 12.01
N LYS A 150 5.81 -0.92 12.93
CA LYS A 150 5.42 -1.69 14.11
C LYS A 150 4.07 -2.35 13.91
N CYS A 151 4.02 -3.67 14.03
CA CYS A 151 2.75 -4.40 14.13
C CYS A 151 2.16 -4.23 15.55
N PHE A 152 0.85 -4.03 15.62
CA PHE A 152 0.05 -4.04 16.83
C PHE A 152 -0.78 -5.32 16.94
N PRO A 153 -1.34 -5.66 18.13
CA PRO A 153 -2.18 -6.84 18.33
C PRO A 153 -3.25 -7.04 17.25
N SER A 154 -3.89 -5.95 16.79
CA SER A 154 -4.89 -5.95 15.72
C SER A 154 -4.40 -6.59 14.41
N ASN A 155 -3.15 -6.35 14.01
CA ASN A 155 -2.58 -6.94 12.80
C ASN A 155 -2.48 -8.47 12.93
N TYR A 156 -2.05 -8.96 14.10
CA TYR A 156 -1.89 -10.38 14.39
C TYR A 156 -3.23 -11.11 14.53
N ILE A 157 -4.19 -10.48 15.22
CA ILE A 157 -5.56 -10.99 15.33
C ILE A 157 -6.18 -11.10 13.94
N ALA A 158 -6.03 -10.06 13.10
CA ALA A 158 -6.57 -10.07 11.76
C ALA A 158 -5.97 -11.19 10.89
N TYR A 159 -4.65 -11.41 10.97
CA TYR A 159 -3.98 -12.51 10.27
C TYR A 159 -4.54 -13.88 10.71
N ASP A 160 -4.57 -14.14 12.01
CA ASP A 160 -5.04 -15.41 12.56
C ASP A 160 -6.52 -15.66 12.20
N LEU A 161 -7.37 -14.64 12.23
CA LEU A 161 -8.77 -14.74 11.80
C LEU A 161 -8.91 -14.95 10.28
N LEU A 162 -8.10 -14.26 9.46
CA LEU A 162 -8.13 -14.37 8.01
C LEU A 162 -7.74 -15.76 7.51
N HIS A 163 -6.78 -16.40 8.20
CA HIS A 163 -6.24 -17.70 7.82
C HIS A 163 -6.81 -18.86 8.65
N GLY A 164 -7.62 -18.59 9.68
CA GLY A 164 -8.16 -19.61 10.57
C GLY A 164 -7.08 -20.29 11.42
N THR A 165 -6.06 -19.56 11.83
CA THR A 165 -4.91 -20.07 12.60
C THR A 165 -4.84 -19.45 13.99
N SER A 166 -3.88 -19.90 14.79
CA SER A 166 -3.47 -19.28 16.05
C SER A 166 -1.97 -19.01 16.08
N THR A 167 -1.37 -18.81 14.90
CA THR A 167 0.08 -18.70 14.70
C THR A 167 0.69 -17.58 15.53
N HIS A 168 -0.06 -16.50 15.75
CA HIS A 168 0.41 -15.33 16.46
C HIS A 168 -0.28 -15.14 17.82
N LYS A 169 -0.83 -16.20 18.42
CA LYS A 169 -1.59 -16.11 19.67
C LYS A 169 -0.79 -15.46 20.83
N GLU A 170 0.53 -15.56 20.82
CA GLU A 170 1.41 -14.94 21.83
C GLU A 170 1.58 -13.42 21.64
N GLN A 171 1.11 -12.84 20.53
CA GLN A 171 1.27 -11.43 20.17
C GLN A 171 0.07 -10.57 20.58
N TYR A 172 -0.96 -11.17 21.18
CA TYR A 172 -2.17 -10.47 21.61
C TYR A 172 -2.85 -11.17 22.79
N THR A 173 -3.51 -10.39 23.63
CA THR A 173 -4.31 -10.90 24.74
C THR A 173 -5.75 -11.23 24.30
N ASP A 174 -6.50 -11.93 25.14
CA ASP A 174 -7.94 -12.14 24.90
C ASP A 174 -8.73 -10.83 24.92
N GLN A 175 -8.26 -9.83 25.67
CA GLN A 175 -8.85 -8.49 25.70
C GLN A 175 -8.65 -7.77 24.36
N ASP A 176 -7.44 -7.82 23.79
CA ASP A 176 -7.15 -7.23 22.47
C ASP A 176 -8.03 -7.89 21.40
N LYS A 177 -8.14 -9.22 21.45
CA LYS A 177 -9.00 -9.99 20.52
C LYS A 177 -10.46 -9.59 20.67
N ALA A 178 -10.98 -9.48 21.89
CA ALA A 178 -12.36 -9.07 22.13
C ALA A 178 -12.63 -7.65 21.62
N ALA A 179 -11.70 -6.71 21.84
CA ALA A 179 -11.83 -5.34 21.34
C ALA A 179 -11.83 -5.29 19.80
N PHE A 180 -10.96 -6.05 19.15
CA PHE A 180 -10.92 -6.16 17.69
C PHE A 180 -12.17 -6.81 17.11
N LEU A 181 -12.67 -7.89 17.73
CA LEU A 181 -13.91 -8.55 17.32
C LEU A 181 -15.11 -7.61 17.44
N LYS A 182 -15.21 -6.83 18.52
CA LYS A 182 -16.27 -5.82 18.66
C LYS A 182 -16.24 -4.78 17.53
N ARG A 183 -15.04 -4.37 17.10
CA ARG A 183 -14.90 -3.47 15.94
C ARG A 183 -15.34 -4.15 14.65
N LEU A 184 -14.97 -5.41 14.42
CA LEU A 184 -15.40 -6.19 13.27
C LEU A 184 -16.93 -6.43 13.26
N GLU A 185 -17.54 -6.63 14.43
CA GLU A 185 -18.99 -6.78 14.59
C GLU A 185 -19.77 -5.51 14.20
N SER A 186 -19.17 -4.33 14.36
CA SER A 186 -19.77 -3.06 13.91
C SER A 186 -19.67 -2.81 12.40
N LEU A 187 -18.92 -3.65 11.67
CA LEU A 187 -18.70 -3.50 10.23
C LEU A 187 -20.00 -3.37 9.40
N PRO A 188 -21.07 -4.17 9.62
CA PRO A 188 -22.28 -4.08 8.81
C PRO A 188 -22.93 -2.70 8.89
N GLU A 189 -23.06 -2.17 10.10
CA GLU A 189 -23.67 -0.86 10.33
C GLU A 189 -22.79 0.25 9.75
N MET A 190 -21.46 0.17 9.94
CA MET A 190 -20.53 1.21 9.51
C MET A 190 -20.34 1.27 7.99
N VAL A 191 -20.44 0.14 7.29
CA VAL A 191 -20.24 0.07 5.83
C VAL A 191 -21.54 0.22 5.05
N PHE A 192 -22.65 -0.36 5.56
CA PHE A 192 -23.91 -0.45 4.82
C PHE A 192 -25.04 0.39 5.43
N GLY A 193 -24.84 0.99 6.60
CA GLY A 193 -25.82 1.85 7.26
C GLY A 193 -27.17 1.16 7.42
N SER A 194 -28.25 1.84 7.01
CA SER A 194 -29.63 1.36 7.09
C SER A 194 -29.92 0.06 6.32
N ASN A 195 -28.99 -0.39 5.47
CA ASN A 195 -29.11 -1.64 4.71
C ASN A 195 -28.44 -2.84 5.39
N SER A 196 -27.83 -2.68 6.57
CA SER A 196 -27.14 -3.74 7.32
C SER A 196 -27.98 -5.00 7.50
N ASP A 197 -29.26 -4.85 7.85
CA ASP A 197 -30.15 -5.97 8.18
C ASP A 197 -30.62 -6.76 6.94
N LYS A 198 -30.40 -6.21 5.75
CA LYS A 198 -30.79 -6.81 4.47
C LYS A 198 -29.62 -7.44 3.73
N LEU A 199 -28.44 -7.48 4.35
CA LEU A 199 -27.24 -8.01 3.72
C LEU A 199 -27.35 -9.50 3.51
N LEU A 200 -27.01 -9.92 2.30
CA LEU A 200 -26.81 -11.33 2.03
C LEU A 200 -25.53 -11.80 2.76
N PRO A 201 -25.52 -13.02 3.36
CA PRO A 201 -24.39 -13.51 4.13
C PRO A 201 -23.04 -13.49 3.39
N GLU A 202 -23.05 -13.72 2.08
CA GLU A 202 -21.86 -13.68 1.24
C GLU A 202 -21.26 -12.28 1.10
N VAL A 203 -22.09 -11.23 1.04
CA VAL A 203 -21.64 -9.85 0.97
C VAL A 203 -20.98 -9.45 2.28
N LEU A 204 -21.58 -9.84 3.41
CA LEU A 204 -20.99 -9.62 4.73
C LEU A 204 -19.65 -10.35 4.86
N LYS A 205 -19.58 -11.60 4.43
CA LYS A 205 -18.33 -12.38 4.46
C LYS A 205 -17.23 -11.75 3.60
N ALA A 206 -17.58 -11.23 2.42
CA ALA A 206 -16.63 -10.51 1.55
C ALA A 206 -16.12 -9.24 2.22
N ALA A 207 -17.01 -8.45 2.83
CA ALA A 207 -16.63 -7.25 3.58
C ALA A 207 -15.70 -7.58 4.76
N GLN A 208 -16.03 -8.60 5.56
CA GLN A 208 -15.18 -9.06 6.66
C GLN A 208 -13.81 -9.52 6.16
N HIS A 209 -13.75 -10.25 5.04
CA HIS A 209 -12.49 -10.69 4.45
C HIS A 209 -11.61 -9.51 4.01
N ILE A 210 -12.21 -8.49 3.36
CA ILE A 210 -11.51 -7.26 2.98
C ILE A 210 -11.01 -6.51 4.22
N PHE A 211 -11.87 -6.33 5.22
CA PHE A 211 -11.52 -5.66 6.47
C PHE A 211 -10.32 -6.34 7.14
N LEU A 212 -10.35 -7.67 7.26
CA LEU A 212 -9.23 -8.43 7.83
C LEU A 212 -7.94 -8.28 6.99
N LYS A 213 -8.04 -8.24 5.66
CA LYS A 213 -6.88 -8.00 4.78
C LYS A 213 -6.25 -6.63 4.97
N ILE A 214 -7.03 -5.58 5.25
CA ILE A 214 -6.50 -4.23 5.56
C ILE A 214 -5.52 -4.30 6.74
N TYR A 215 -5.88 -5.05 7.78
CA TYR A 215 -5.07 -5.20 8.99
C TYR A 215 -3.94 -6.24 8.86
N ALA A 216 -4.13 -7.32 8.12
CA ALA A 216 -3.12 -8.37 7.95
C ALA A 216 -1.97 -7.96 7.01
N ASN A 217 -2.18 -6.93 6.17
CA ASN A 217 -1.29 -6.59 5.05
C ASN A 217 0.19 -6.36 5.40
N PRO A 218 0.56 -5.68 6.51
CA PRO A 218 1.96 -5.44 6.85
C PRO A 218 2.81 -6.71 7.00
N ARG A 219 2.18 -7.89 7.21
CA ARG A 219 2.87 -9.17 7.34
C ARG A 219 2.80 -10.06 6.10
N SER A 220 1.76 -9.94 5.26
CA SER A 220 1.73 -10.68 3.99
C SER A 220 2.88 -10.28 3.05
N ALA A 221 3.35 -9.03 3.13
CA ALA A 221 4.54 -8.56 2.42
C ALA A 221 5.87 -8.91 3.11
N ALA A 222 5.87 -9.35 4.37
CA ALA A 222 7.08 -9.72 5.12
C ALA A 222 7.48 -11.20 4.95
N HIS A 223 6.62 -12.00 4.32
CA HIS A 223 6.81 -13.44 4.06
C HIS A 223 6.74 -13.83 2.58
N SER A 224 6.76 -12.85 1.67
CA SER A 224 6.79 -13.06 0.21
C SER A 224 8.15 -12.72 -0.38
#